data_AF-C5LUL6-F1
#
_entry.id   AF-C5LUL6-F1
#
_cell.length_a   1.000
_cell.length_b   1.000
_cell.length_c   1.000
_cell.angle_alpha   90.00
_cell.angle_beta   90.00
_cell.angle_gamma   90.00
#
_symmetry.space_group_name_H-M   'P 1'
#
loop_
_entity.id
_entity.type
_entity.pdbx_description
1 polymer ?
#
loop_
_entity_poly.entity_id
_entity_poly.type
_entity_poly.pdbx_seq_one_letter_code
_entity_poly.pdbx_strand_id
1 'polypeptide(L)'
;VGEFKGKRLLMLKNPWSSLRWRGRFSPEDEESWSDESLRQMLHYDQLTSVDYDRGLFWIDFESLVRYFDSVCLNWNPALFRHSYSVHGE
;
A
#
# COMPACT_ATOMS: atom_id res chain seq x y z
N VAL A 1 4.73 -5.40 -3.35
CA VAL A 1 3.43 -5.86 -2.81
C VAL A 1 3.74 -6.98 -1.85
N GLY A 2 3.35 -6.84 -0.58
CA GLY A 2 3.44 -7.95 0.37
C GLY A 2 2.16 -8.78 0.28
N GLU A 3 2.30 -10.10 0.17
CA GLU A 3 1.16 -11.01 0.28
C GLU A 3 1.27 -11.77 1.61
N PHE A 4 0.21 -11.73 2.41
CA PHE A 4 0.13 -12.47 3.66
C PHE A 4 -1.24 -13.10 3.83
N LYS A 5 -1.29 -14.43 3.96
CA LYS A 5 -2.55 -15.21 4.07
C LYS A 5 -3.57 -14.83 2.98
N GLY A 6 -3.12 -14.62 1.74
CA GLY A 6 -3.96 -14.21 0.61
C GLY A 6 -4.39 -12.74 0.60
N LYS A 7 -3.95 -11.91 1.55
CA LYS A 7 -4.16 -10.46 1.53
C LYS A 7 -2.97 -9.78 0.86
N ARG A 8 -3.24 -8.95 -0.14
CA ARG A 8 -2.22 -8.16 -0.85
C ARG A 8 -2.28 -6.71 -0.40
N LEU A 9 -1.22 -6.27 0.29
CA LEU A 9 -1.14 -4.93 0.85
C LEU A 9 0.01 -4.15 0.22
N LEU A 10 -0.23 -2.85 0.07
CA LEU A 10 0.74 -1.87 -0.41
C LEU A 10 0.84 -0.73 0.58
N MET A 11 2.08 -0.32 0.87
CA MET A 11 2.35 0.92 1.60
C MET A 11 2.62 2.03 0.57
N LEU A 12 1.85 3.10 0.65
CA LEU A 12 1.97 4.27 -0.22
C LEU A 12 2.36 5.49 0.60
N LYS A 13 3.04 6.44 -0.04
CA LYS A 13 3.35 7.76 0.54
C LYS A 13 2.71 8.85 -0.30
N ASN A 14 1.82 9.64 0.29
CA ASN A 14 1.36 10.89 -0.26
C ASN A 14 2.50 11.94 -0.19
N PRO A 15 2.99 12.47 -1.33
CA PRO A 15 4.05 13.48 -1.35
C PRO A 15 3.67 14.80 -0.66
N TRP A 16 2.38 15.11 -0.56
CA TRP A 16 1.87 16.37 -0.02
C TRP A 16 1.49 16.28 1.46
N SER A 17 1.53 15.10 2.07
CA SER A 17 1.20 14.84 3.48
C SER A 17 -0.13 15.46 3.98
N SER A 18 -1.05 15.82 3.08
CA SER A 18 -2.26 16.58 3.40
C SER A 18 -3.54 15.75 3.31
N LEU A 19 -3.47 14.57 2.68
CA LEU A 19 -4.59 13.65 2.51
C LEU A 19 -4.12 12.22 2.79
N ARG A 20 -4.84 11.55 3.68
CA ARG A 20 -4.59 10.14 4.03
C ARG A 20 -5.69 9.24 3.51
N TRP A 21 -5.35 7.98 3.29
CA TRP A 21 -6.34 6.92 3.05
C TRP A 21 -7.20 6.69 4.29
N ARG A 22 -8.51 6.49 4.09
CA ARG A 22 -9.52 6.31 5.16
C ARG A 22 -10.39 5.06 4.95
N GLY A 23 -10.03 4.22 3.99
CA GLY A 23 -10.74 2.97 3.70
C GLY A 23 -10.10 1.80 4.43
N ARG A 24 -10.23 0.61 3.85
CA ARG A 24 -9.69 -0.62 4.46
C ARG A 24 -8.19 -0.50 4.71
N PHE A 25 -7.75 -0.92 5.88
CA PHE A 25 -6.36 -0.78 6.36
C PHE A 25 -5.88 0.67 6.55
N SER A 26 -6.78 1.65 6.69
CA SER A 26 -6.40 2.97 7.22
C SER A 26 -6.01 2.86 8.70
N PRO A 27 -5.34 3.88 9.28
CA PRO A 27 -5.04 3.90 10.71
C PRO A 27 -6.27 3.69 11.61
N GLU A 28 -7.42 4.22 11.18
CA GLU A 28 -8.68 4.18 11.91
C GLU A 28 -9.48 2.87 11.71
N ASP A 29 -9.04 1.95 10.84
CA ASP A 29 -9.75 0.70 10.54
C ASP A 29 -9.34 -0.46 11.47
N GLU A 30 -9.95 -0.53 12.64
CA GLU A 30 -9.70 -1.60 13.62
C GLU A 30 -10.09 -3.00 13.10
N GLU A 31 -11.10 -3.11 12.22
CA GLU A 31 -11.62 -4.40 11.76
C GLU A 31 -10.61 -5.11 10.86
N SER A 32 -10.09 -4.41 9.83
CA SER A 32 -9.11 -5.02 8.92
C SER A 32 -7.76 -5.28 9.61
N TRP A 33 -7.42 -4.49 10.64
CA TRP A 33 -6.22 -4.64 11.46
C TRP A 33 -6.33 -5.65 12.60
N SER A 34 -7.47 -6.31 12.78
CA SER A 34 -7.70 -7.29 13.85
C SER A 34 -6.71 -8.47 13.88
N ASP A 35 -6.09 -8.85 12.74
CA ASP A 35 -5.05 -9.89 12.71
C ASP A 35 -3.71 -9.35 13.22
N GLU A 36 -3.36 -9.73 14.45
CA GLU A 36 -2.08 -9.40 15.09
C GLU A 36 -0.86 -9.90 14.29
N SER A 37 -0.93 -11.10 13.69
CA SER A 37 0.19 -11.67 12.93
C SER A 37 0.50 -10.87 11.66
N LEU A 38 -0.53 -10.26 11.07
CA LEU A 38 -0.37 -9.35 9.94
C LEU A 38 0.33 -8.06 10.36
N ARG A 39 -0.09 -7.45 11.48
CA ARG A 39 0.53 -6.22 12.01
C ARG A 39 2.01 -6.42 12.33
N GLN A 40 2.35 -7.55 12.96
CA GLN A 40 3.73 -7.90 13.28
C GLN A 40 4.59 -8.09 12.02
N MET A 41 4.07 -8.78 11.01
CA MET A 41 4.79 -9.01 9.73
C MET A 41 5.09 -7.70 8.99
N LEU A 42 4.16 -6.74 9.05
CA LEU A 42 4.33 -5.43 8.42
C LEU A 42 5.10 -4.43 9.30
N HIS A 43 5.49 -4.84 10.51
CA HIS A 43 6.02 -3.94 11.55
C HIS A 43 5.14 -2.70 11.74
N TYR A 44 3.83 -2.88 11.66
CA TYR A 44 2.86 -1.79 11.69
C TYR A 44 2.39 -1.51 13.11
N ASP A 45 2.70 -0.32 13.61
CA ASP A 45 2.18 0.21 14.87
C ASP A 45 1.00 1.14 14.60
N GLN A 46 -0.20 0.62 14.82
CA GLN A 46 -1.44 1.33 14.54
C GLN A 46 -1.60 2.58 15.41
N LEU A 47 -1.19 2.55 16.69
CA LEU A 47 -1.36 3.68 17.61
C LEU A 47 -0.53 4.88 17.15
N THR A 48 0.73 4.65 16.79
CA THR A 48 1.60 5.72 16.27
C THR A 48 1.16 6.26 14.91
N SER A 49 0.55 5.40 14.08
CA SER A 49 0.08 5.78 12.74
C SER A 49 -1.14 6.70 12.76
N VAL A 50 -1.98 6.63 13.80
CA VAL A 50 -3.14 7.50 13.98
C VAL A 50 -2.68 8.92 14.32
N ASP A 51 -1.72 9.03 15.25
CA ASP A 51 -1.25 10.30 15.80
C ASP A 51 -0.27 11.05 14.89
N TYR A 52 0.43 10.35 13.99
CA TYR A 52 1.50 10.94 13.18
C TYR A 52 1.32 10.72 11.67
N ASP A 53 0.81 11.75 10.97
CA ASP A 53 0.63 11.72 9.52
C ASP A 53 1.91 12.08 8.76
N ARG A 54 2.59 11.08 8.20
CA ARG A 54 3.68 11.29 7.20
C ARG A 54 3.18 11.22 5.76
N GLY A 55 1.87 11.16 5.55
CA GLY A 55 1.28 10.73 4.30
C GLY A 55 1.53 9.25 3.98
N LEU A 56 2.09 8.46 4.92
CA LEU A 56 2.30 7.02 4.75
C LEU A 56 1.03 6.27 5.16
N PHE A 57 0.53 5.40 4.30
CA PHE A 57 -0.65 4.59 4.61
C PHE A 57 -0.60 3.24 3.90
N TRP A 58 -1.28 2.27 4.49
CA TRP A 58 -1.54 0.97 3.88
C TRP A 58 -2.87 0.98 3.14
N ILE A 59 -2.95 0.19 2.07
CA ILE A 59 -4.16 -0.04 1.28
C ILE A 59 -4.14 -1.46 0.73
N ASP A 60 -5.30 -2.12 0.69
CA ASP A 60 -5.46 -3.41 0.00
C ASP A 60 -5.50 -3.23 -1.51
N PHE A 61 -4.98 -4.23 -2.22
CA PHE A 61 -4.87 -4.17 -3.68
C PHE A 61 -6.23 -3.96 -4.35
N GLU A 62 -7.30 -4.54 -3.80
CA GLU A 62 -8.67 -4.37 -4.27
C GLU A 62 -9.13 -2.90 -4.17
N SER A 63 -8.80 -2.21 -3.07
CA SER A 63 -9.08 -0.77 -2.97
C SER A 63 -8.18 0.04 -3.88
N LEU A 64 -6.90 -0.31 -4.02
CA LEU A 64 -6.00 0.36 -4.96
C LEU A 64 -6.60 0.37 -6.38
N VAL A 65 -6.98 -0.81 -6.89
CA VAL A 65 -7.58 -0.96 -8.22
C VAL A 65 -8.89 -0.20 -8.36
N ARG A 66 -9.67 -0.09 -7.28
CA ARG A 66 -10.97 0.59 -7.29
C ARG A 66 -10.85 2.11 -7.29
N TYR A 67 -9.89 2.67 -6.57
CA TYR A 67 -9.83 4.11 -6.27
C TYR A 67 -8.71 4.86 -7.00
N PHE A 68 -7.76 4.17 -7.63
CA PHE A 68 -6.66 4.78 -8.37
C PHE A 68 -6.74 4.43 -9.86
N ASP A 69 -6.79 5.45 -10.71
CA ASP A 69 -6.88 5.26 -12.17
C ASP A 69 -5.54 4.85 -12.80
N SER A 70 -4.41 5.26 -12.21
CA SER A 70 -3.08 4.95 -12.72
C SER A 70 -2.04 4.89 -11.61
N VAL A 71 -1.00 4.08 -11.84
CA VAL A 71 0.17 3.97 -10.97
C VAL A 71 1.42 4.20 -11.79
N CYS A 72 2.16 5.25 -11.45
CA CYS A 72 3.47 5.51 -12.03
C CYS A 72 4.52 4.71 -11.27
N LEU A 73 5.19 3.80 -11.97
CA LEU A 73 6.29 3.02 -11.42
C LEU A 73 7.58 3.47 -12.10
N ASN A 74 8.51 3.98 -11.30
CA ASN A 74 9.86 4.29 -11.75
C ASN A 74 10.80 3.28 -11.11
N TRP A 75 11.35 2.38 -11.92
CA TRP A 75 12.31 1.38 -11.47
C TRP A 75 13.58 1.49 -12.31
N ASN A 76 14.71 1.11 -11.70
CA ASN A 76 15.92 0.90 -12.47
C ASN A 76 15.72 -0.34 -13.36
N PRO A 77 15.73 -0.22 -14.71
CA PRO A 77 15.48 -1.35 -15.60
C PRO A 77 16.50 -2.48 -15.40
N ALA A 78 17.70 -2.17 -14.93
CA ALA A 78 18.75 -3.14 -14.63
C ALA A 78 18.39 -4.10 -13.47
N LEU A 79 17.33 -3.83 -12.71
CA LEU A 79 16.82 -4.74 -11.68
C LEU A 79 16.19 -6.00 -12.27
N PHE A 80 15.77 -5.96 -13.54
CA PHE A 80 15.11 -7.09 -14.18
C PHE A 80 16.06 -7.76 -15.18
N ARG A 81 16.33 -9.05 -14.95
CA ARG A 81 17.15 -9.86 -15.86
C ARG A 81 16.54 -9.98 -17.26
N HIS A 82 15.22 -9.86 -17.35
CA HIS A 82 14.47 -9.94 -18.59
C HIS A 82 13.45 -8.81 -18.61
N SER A 83 13.34 -8.12 -19.76
CA SER A 83 12.33 -7.11 -20.02
C SER A 83 11.76 -7.33 -21.42
N TYR A 84 10.48 -6.99 -21.61
CA TYR A 84 9.84 -6.96 -22.91
C TYR A 84 8.88 -5.77 -22.95
N SER A 85 8.72 -5.17 -24.13
CA SER A 85 7.81 -4.06 -24.38
C SER A 85 6.77 -4.49 -25.40
N VAL A 86 5.50 -4.16 -25.16
CA VAL A 86 4.42 -4.37 -26.12
C VAL A 86 3.91 -3.00 -26.52
N HIS A 87 3.96 -2.68 -27.80
CA HIS A 87 3.34 -1.49 -28.37
C HIS A 87 2.03 -1.94 -29.02
N GLY A 88 0.91 -1.31 -28.66
CA GLY A 88 -0.39 -1.57 -29.28
C GLY A 88 -0.41 -1.05 -30.71
N GLU A 89 -1.09 -1.77 -31.61
CA GLU A 89 -1.50 -1.27 -32.93
C GLU A 89 -2.61 -0.22 -32.81
#